data_AF-A0A970ZK57-F1
#
_entry.id   AF-A0A970ZK57-F1
#
_cell.length_a   1.000
_cell.length_b   1.000
_cell.length_c   1.000
_cell.angle_alpha   90.00
_cell.angle_beta   90.00
_cell.angle_gamma   90.00
#
_symmetry.space_group_name_H-M   'P 1'
#
loop_
_entity.id
_entity.type
_entity.pdbx_description
1 polymer ?
#
loop_
_entity_poly.entity_id
_entity_poly.type
_entity_poly.pdbx_seq_one_letter_code
_entity_poly.pdbx_strand_id
1 'polypeptide(L)'
;MSNCPQCGNSYPETYQYCPSDGTPLGARGVGRPVQISVKTLMIGIVVLLLCSILGFAGAFLYQYWKPKHGALTIKTTPPGAFVSIDGKLRGATPLTISDLRSGQHELRGTKDGYKELIQQVTVMPYASDNLHWKMEPLVPQLTNEQLAEVEAWRKKLDGALRENILLPPPDDYNVLYFADKILAVDPANSYATEVKVKVGETVRRLAELAYAREDWLESEKQYKNLSLLFPDDVSIGERLADVSAKIDASIKDREKQIQDWKAKADAAMKIGSLVPPDKDNAFDAIRSIQRLDKNNSYVREGIARLKELLQNRGDTRIANSDWEGARNDFRTMLQYFPEDNYSRTRLAMVEARLAEVAELEQQRIQRSDQEQESRRKVAQLRQSALNAFRSGAYQKSISEWQEYLKYEPNSDEAFFYIGASHQDQKQLDTAILNFEKCLSLNPGNVLAHLNLGLLYDYHRNDFKQAEEHLRKARELGGADRYTPERIQSMIQDLRDRARVGSVLKTPFHVIHKHTFSSCRGMLLFTEEGLEFRTTETDHSFYEEFSQLRGFMFDKNELVVRTRSNKKYNFQFSNPDDATRIRAWNSSARRIPVANID
;
A
#
# COMPACT_ATOMS: atom_id res chain seq x y z
N MET A 1 77.74 -72.36 -95.24
CA MET A 1 76.61 -72.21 -94.29
C MET A 1 76.03 -73.58 -94.04
N SER A 2 75.72 -73.92 -92.79
CA SER A 2 75.15 -75.22 -92.43
C SER A 2 73.72 -75.04 -91.90
N ASN A 3 72.80 -75.82 -92.45
CA ASN A 3 71.36 -75.68 -92.21
C ASN A 3 70.94 -76.47 -90.97
N CYS A 4 70.15 -75.84 -90.12
CA CYS A 4 69.54 -76.50 -88.97
C CYS A 4 68.31 -77.29 -89.44
N PRO A 5 68.29 -78.63 -89.30
CA PRO A 5 67.14 -79.42 -89.71
C PRO A 5 65.90 -79.22 -88.81
N GLN A 6 66.05 -78.60 -87.63
CA GLN A 6 64.94 -78.35 -86.70
C GLN A 6 64.25 -77.00 -86.93
N CYS A 7 65.01 -75.89 -86.93
CA CYS A 7 64.41 -74.56 -87.14
C CYS A 7 64.38 -74.09 -88.60
N GLY A 8 65.02 -74.84 -89.52
CA GLY A 8 65.01 -74.54 -90.96
C GLY A 8 65.89 -73.36 -91.39
N ASN A 9 66.58 -72.69 -90.46
CA ASN A 9 67.48 -71.58 -90.77
C ASN A 9 68.89 -72.03 -91.15
N SER A 10 69.51 -71.29 -92.07
CA SER A 10 70.89 -71.45 -92.51
C SER A 10 71.82 -70.55 -91.70
N TYR A 11 72.83 -71.12 -91.05
CA TYR A 11 73.79 -70.36 -90.25
C TYR A 11 75.18 -70.34 -90.89
N PRO A 12 75.96 -69.25 -90.71
CA PRO A 12 77.38 -69.21 -91.09
C PRO A 12 78.16 -70.35 -90.44
N GLU A 13 79.17 -70.88 -91.12
CA GLU A 13 79.93 -72.09 -90.70
C GLU A 13 80.66 -71.98 -89.35
N THR A 14 80.72 -70.78 -88.77
CA THR A 14 81.26 -70.56 -87.43
C THR A 14 80.36 -71.09 -86.31
N TYR A 15 79.11 -71.43 -86.60
CA TYR A 15 78.19 -72.00 -85.62
C TYR A 15 78.27 -73.53 -85.61
N GLN A 16 78.85 -74.09 -84.54
CA GLN A 16 78.85 -75.54 -84.31
C GLN A 16 77.47 -76.07 -83.87
N TYR A 17 76.64 -75.21 -83.29
CA TYR A 17 75.28 -75.51 -82.84
C TYR A 17 74.33 -74.36 -83.23
N CYS A 18 73.09 -74.70 -83.55
CA CYS A 18 72.03 -73.76 -83.91
C CYS A 18 71.74 -72.79 -82.74
N PRO A 19 71.83 -71.46 -82.93
CA PRO A 19 71.61 -70.49 -81.86
C PRO A 19 70.20 -70.45 -81.27
N SER A 20 69.18 -70.89 -82.02
CA SER A 20 67.79 -70.83 -81.55
C SER A 20 67.38 -72.02 -80.70
N ASP A 21 67.95 -73.21 -80.95
CA ASP A 21 67.52 -74.46 -80.32
C ASP A 21 68.66 -75.37 -79.84
N GLY A 22 69.91 -75.04 -80.16
CA GLY A 22 71.11 -75.74 -79.72
C GLY A 22 71.46 -77.01 -80.51
N THR A 23 70.81 -77.32 -81.63
CA THR A 23 71.11 -78.54 -82.40
C THR A 23 72.37 -78.43 -83.28
N PRO A 24 73.27 -79.45 -83.34
CA PRO A 24 74.52 -79.38 -84.10
C PRO A 24 74.32 -79.42 -85.62
N LEU A 25 75.15 -78.65 -86.33
CA LEU A 25 75.04 -78.40 -87.77
C LEU A 25 76.15 -79.12 -88.57
N GLY A 26 75.85 -80.18 -89.32
CA GLY A 26 76.77 -80.82 -90.30
C GLY A 26 77.36 -82.19 -89.90
N ALA A 27 77.65 -83.03 -90.92
CA ALA A 27 77.48 -84.48 -90.92
C ALA A 27 78.60 -85.37 -90.34
N ARG A 28 78.16 -86.56 -89.90
CA ARG A 28 78.91 -87.72 -89.41
C ARG A 28 80.03 -88.16 -90.36
N GLY A 29 81.28 -88.16 -89.86
CA GLY A 29 82.43 -88.77 -90.50
C GLY A 29 82.69 -90.18 -90.00
N VAL A 30 82.66 -91.13 -90.93
CA VAL A 30 82.97 -92.57 -90.78
C VAL A 30 84.47 -92.76 -90.55
N GLY A 31 84.87 -93.45 -89.47
CA GLY A 31 86.25 -93.81 -89.17
C GLY A 31 86.41 -95.33 -88.96
N ARG A 32 87.26 -95.94 -89.80
CA ARG A 32 87.62 -97.37 -89.83
C ARG A 32 88.19 -97.86 -88.48
N PRO A 33 88.08 -99.17 -88.17
CA PRO A 33 88.45 -99.73 -86.86
C PRO A 33 89.96 -99.55 -86.58
N VAL A 34 90.27 -98.80 -85.52
CA VAL A 34 91.62 -98.59 -85.01
C VAL A 34 92.00 -99.80 -84.16
N GLN A 35 93.04 -100.54 -84.56
CA GLN A 35 93.63 -101.58 -83.73
C GLN A 35 94.49 -100.92 -82.64
N ILE A 36 94.00 -100.94 -81.41
CA ILE A 36 94.65 -100.37 -80.23
C ILE A 36 95.53 -101.47 -79.59
N SER A 37 96.81 -101.19 -79.38
CA SER A 37 97.72 -102.13 -78.70
C SER A 37 97.25 -102.42 -77.27
N VAL A 38 97.44 -103.65 -76.78
CA VAL A 38 96.97 -104.08 -75.44
C VAL A 38 97.45 -103.14 -74.33
N LYS A 39 98.66 -102.57 -74.43
CA LYS A 39 99.16 -101.58 -73.47
C LYS A 39 98.34 -100.29 -73.47
N THR A 40 97.97 -99.79 -74.64
CA THR A 40 97.17 -98.57 -74.80
C THR A 40 95.72 -98.80 -74.37
N LEU A 41 95.18 -100.00 -74.62
CA LEU A 41 93.87 -100.43 -74.12
C LEU A 41 93.87 -100.52 -72.58
N MET A 42 94.92 -101.10 -71.98
CA MET A 42 95.04 -101.21 -70.52
C MET A 42 95.20 -99.85 -69.85
N ILE A 43 95.97 -98.92 -70.42
CA ILE A 43 96.06 -97.54 -69.90
C ILE A 43 94.70 -96.84 -70.02
N GLY A 44 93.98 -97.01 -71.13
CA GLY A 44 92.63 -96.48 -71.29
C GLY A 44 91.63 -97.03 -70.28
N ILE A 45 91.68 -98.35 -70.01
CA ILE A 45 90.83 -99.00 -68.99
C ILE A 45 91.19 -98.53 -67.58
N VAL A 46 92.49 -98.37 -67.27
CA VAL A 46 92.93 -97.85 -65.97
C VAL A 46 92.51 -96.40 -65.79
N VAL A 47 92.62 -95.55 -66.81
CA VAL A 47 92.16 -94.15 -66.76
C VAL A 47 90.65 -94.07 -66.65
N LEU A 48 89.90 -94.92 -67.36
CA LEU A 48 88.44 -94.99 -67.23
C LEU A 48 87.97 -95.49 -65.87
N LEU A 49 88.67 -96.48 -65.29
CA LEU A 49 88.42 -96.93 -63.91
C LEU A 49 88.79 -95.85 -62.88
N LEU A 50 89.89 -95.12 -63.09
CA LEU A 50 90.27 -94.00 -62.22
C LEU A 50 89.26 -92.85 -62.32
N CYS A 51 88.78 -92.52 -63.51
CA CYS A 51 87.74 -91.51 -63.72
C CYS A 51 86.39 -91.98 -63.17
N SER A 52 86.04 -93.27 -63.25
CA SER A 52 84.82 -93.79 -62.64
C SER A 52 84.91 -93.82 -61.11
N ILE A 53 86.07 -94.17 -60.55
CA ILE A 53 86.31 -94.16 -59.10
C ILE A 53 86.35 -92.73 -58.58
N LEU A 54 86.97 -91.78 -59.29
CA LEU A 54 86.97 -90.35 -58.93
C LEU A 54 85.58 -89.71 -59.12
N GLY A 55 84.84 -90.10 -60.15
CA GLY A 55 83.45 -89.68 -60.37
C GLY A 55 82.51 -90.23 -59.30
N PHE A 56 82.66 -91.50 -58.92
CA PHE A 56 81.90 -92.13 -57.84
C PHE A 56 82.30 -91.56 -56.47
N ALA A 57 83.59 -91.32 -56.22
CA ALA A 57 84.07 -90.67 -55.00
C ALA A 57 83.60 -89.20 -54.91
N GLY A 58 83.55 -88.48 -56.03
CA GLY A 58 83.02 -87.11 -56.10
C GLY A 58 81.51 -87.06 -55.85
N ALA A 59 80.74 -87.98 -56.43
CA ALA A 59 79.30 -88.11 -56.17
C ALA A 59 79.01 -88.60 -54.74
N PHE A 60 79.81 -89.53 -54.22
CA PHE A 60 79.70 -90.07 -52.86
C PHE A 60 80.07 -88.99 -51.81
N LEU A 61 81.12 -88.20 -52.04
CA LEU A 61 81.50 -87.06 -51.17
C LEU A 61 80.46 -85.92 -51.22
N TYR A 62 79.86 -85.63 -52.37
CA TYR A 62 78.78 -84.63 -52.48
C TYR A 62 77.51 -85.05 -51.71
N GLN A 63 77.22 -86.35 -51.67
CA GLN A 63 76.03 -86.88 -51.00
C GLN A 63 76.24 -87.05 -49.47
N TYR A 64 77.48 -87.21 -49.00
CA TYR A 64 77.78 -87.47 -47.58
C TYR A 64 78.11 -86.23 -46.73
N TRP A 65 78.42 -85.08 -47.32
CA TRP A 65 78.71 -83.83 -46.59
C TRP A 65 77.70 -82.72 -46.91
N LYS A 66 76.51 -82.79 -46.29
CA LYS A 66 75.67 -81.61 -46.01
C LYS A 66 75.47 -81.47 -44.50
N PRO A 67 76.07 -80.42 -43.91
CA PRO A 67 75.27 -79.54 -43.07
C PRO A 67 75.39 -78.13 -43.63
N LYS A 68 74.25 -77.51 -43.90
CA LYS A 68 74.20 -76.11 -44.26
C LYS A 68 73.18 -75.47 -43.33
N HIS A 69 73.64 -74.64 -42.42
CA HIS A 69 72.77 -73.99 -41.46
C HIS A 69 71.98 -72.87 -42.16
N GLY A 70 70.79 -72.59 -41.66
CA GLY A 70 69.95 -71.46 -42.06
C GLY A 70 69.64 -70.58 -40.86
N ALA A 71 69.16 -69.38 -41.11
CA ALA A 71 68.71 -68.46 -40.09
C ALA A 71 67.17 -68.43 -40.01
N LEU A 72 66.63 -68.34 -38.80
CA LEU A 72 65.18 -68.20 -38.57
C LEU A 72 64.94 -67.08 -37.56
N THR A 73 64.18 -66.08 -37.96
CA THR A 73 63.72 -64.99 -37.09
C THR A 73 62.23 -65.16 -36.80
N ILE A 74 61.88 -65.18 -35.51
CA ILE A 74 60.52 -65.45 -35.04
C ILE A 74 60.03 -64.23 -34.24
N LYS A 75 58.91 -63.67 -34.67
CA LYS A 75 58.23 -62.54 -34.02
C LYS A 75 56.82 -62.97 -33.60
N THR A 76 56.31 -62.45 -32.48
CA THR A 76 54.92 -62.68 -32.07
C THR A 76 54.17 -61.37 -31.84
N THR A 77 52.84 -61.44 -31.96
CA THR A 77 51.91 -60.38 -31.51
C THR A 77 50.94 -60.98 -30.48
N PRO A 78 50.98 -60.56 -29.20
CA PRO A 78 51.94 -59.62 -28.59
C PRO A 78 53.39 -60.17 -28.53
N PRO A 79 54.42 -59.30 -28.44
CA PRO A 79 55.83 -59.72 -28.38
C PRO A 79 56.19 -60.37 -27.03
N GLY A 80 57.33 -61.05 -26.95
CA GLY A 80 57.82 -61.67 -25.71
C GLY A 80 57.16 -63.02 -25.41
N ALA A 81 56.91 -63.84 -26.43
CA ALA A 81 56.52 -65.24 -26.25
C ALA A 81 57.79 -66.11 -26.19
N PHE A 82 57.82 -67.10 -25.30
CA PHE A 82 58.93 -68.05 -25.20
C PHE A 82 58.86 -69.05 -26.34
N VAL A 83 59.97 -69.24 -27.04
CA VAL A 83 60.08 -70.15 -28.19
C VAL A 83 61.04 -71.28 -27.86
N SER A 84 60.60 -72.50 -28.13
CA SER A 84 61.41 -73.72 -28.11
C SER A 84 61.48 -74.32 -29.51
N ILE A 85 62.62 -74.92 -29.85
CA ILE A 85 62.85 -75.60 -31.13
C ILE A 85 63.34 -77.01 -30.85
N ASP A 86 62.64 -78.01 -31.38
CA ASP A 86 62.85 -79.44 -31.13
C ASP A 86 62.95 -79.78 -29.64
N GLY A 87 62.05 -79.19 -28.84
CA GLY A 87 61.99 -79.38 -27.39
C GLY A 87 63.03 -78.60 -26.59
N LYS A 88 63.97 -77.88 -27.21
CA LYS A 88 64.96 -77.04 -26.51
C LYS A 88 64.51 -75.58 -26.48
N LEU A 89 64.34 -75.02 -25.29
CA LEU A 89 64.03 -73.59 -25.11
C LEU A 89 65.15 -72.72 -25.67
N ARG A 90 64.80 -71.72 -26.50
CA ARG A 90 65.77 -70.83 -27.18
C ARG A 90 65.71 -69.38 -26.70
N GLY A 91 64.56 -68.89 -26.23
CA GLY A 91 64.42 -67.53 -25.71
C GLY A 91 63.05 -66.92 -25.98
N ALA A 92 62.89 -65.62 -25.73
CA ALA A 92 61.64 -64.88 -25.99
C ALA A 92 61.67 -64.13 -27.33
N THR A 93 60.53 -63.97 -28.00
CA THR A 93 60.41 -63.21 -29.25
C THR A 93 60.55 -61.69 -29.03
N PRO A 94 61.14 -60.92 -29.97
CA PRO A 94 61.72 -61.35 -31.24
C PRO A 94 62.99 -62.18 -31.05
N LEU A 95 63.03 -63.36 -31.65
CA LEU A 95 64.16 -64.29 -31.51
C LEU A 95 64.74 -64.60 -32.88
N THR A 96 66.04 -64.37 -33.06
CA THR A 96 66.75 -64.74 -34.30
C THR A 96 67.79 -65.81 -33.99
N ILE A 97 67.74 -66.91 -34.73
CA ILE A 97 68.68 -68.02 -34.61
C ILE A 97 69.41 -68.11 -35.94
N SER A 98 70.68 -67.76 -35.96
CA SER A 98 71.48 -67.64 -37.19
C SER A 98 72.12 -68.94 -37.67
N ASP A 99 72.14 -69.98 -36.83
CA ASP A 99 72.88 -71.23 -37.08
C ASP A 99 72.01 -72.48 -36.84
N LEU A 100 70.76 -72.48 -37.34
CA LEU A 100 69.86 -73.61 -37.21
C LEU A 100 70.16 -74.63 -38.32
N ARG A 101 70.31 -75.91 -37.98
CA ARG A 101 70.63 -76.98 -38.95
C ARG A 101 69.59 -76.97 -40.09
N SER A 102 69.97 -77.17 -41.34
CA SER A 102 68.97 -77.36 -42.40
C SER A 102 68.20 -78.67 -42.18
N GLY A 103 66.87 -78.62 -42.22
CA GLY A 103 66.00 -79.76 -41.96
C GLY A 103 64.62 -79.32 -41.45
N GLN A 104 63.76 -80.29 -41.13
CA GLN A 104 62.51 -79.99 -40.43
C GLN A 104 62.77 -79.75 -38.95
N HIS A 105 62.17 -78.70 -38.42
CA HIS A 105 62.25 -78.29 -37.03
C HIS A 105 60.85 -78.03 -36.49
N GLU A 106 60.57 -78.55 -35.30
CA GLU A 106 59.34 -78.24 -34.58
C GLU A 106 59.55 -76.98 -33.74
N LEU A 107 58.79 -75.93 -34.00
CA LEU A 107 58.77 -74.72 -33.20
C LEU A 107 57.55 -74.73 -32.29
N ARG A 108 57.77 -74.49 -31.00
CA ARG A 108 56.70 -74.29 -30.02
C ARG A 108 56.85 -72.94 -29.34
N GLY A 109 55.81 -72.11 -29.46
CA GLY A 109 55.69 -70.79 -28.83
C GLY A 109 54.69 -70.81 -27.68
N THR A 110 55.11 -70.36 -26.48
CA THR A 110 54.25 -70.24 -25.30
C THR A 110 54.30 -68.84 -24.72
N LYS A 111 53.15 -68.34 -24.26
CA LYS A 111 53.04 -67.07 -23.54
C LYS A 111 51.86 -67.18 -22.58
N ASP A 112 52.04 -66.74 -21.33
CA ASP A 112 50.99 -66.80 -20.31
C ASP A 112 49.72 -66.07 -20.79
N GLY A 113 48.57 -66.74 -20.66
CA GLY A 113 47.28 -66.22 -21.10
C GLY A 113 46.99 -66.34 -22.61
N TYR A 114 47.81 -67.08 -23.37
CA TYR A 114 47.61 -67.33 -24.80
C TYR A 114 47.70 -68.83 -25.13
N LYS A 115 47.00 -69.28 -26.17
CA LYS A 115 47.09 -70.67 -26.64
C LYS A 115 48.51 -70.96 -27.12
N GLU A 116 49.02 -72.15 -26.81
CA GLU A 116 50.31 -72.60 -27.35
C GLU A 116 50.24 -72.78 -28.86
N LEU A 117 51.30 -72.38 -29.56
CA LEU A 117 51.44 -72.56 -31.00
C LEU A 117 52.54 -73.57 -31.27
N ILE A 118 52.22 -74.59 -32.08
CA ILE A 118 53.17 -75.61 -32.54
C ILE A 118 53.17 -75.58 -34.06
N GLN A 119 54.34 -75.40 -34.68
CA GLN A 119 54.48 -75.38 -36.13
C GLN A 119 55.75 -76.11 -36.57
N GLN A 120 55.60 -76.97 -37.57
CA GLN A 120 56.73 -77.58 -38.26
C GLN A 120 57.24 -76.64 -39.36
N VAL A 121 58.52 -76.29 -39.32
CA VAL A 121 59.16 -75.42 -40.33
C VAL A 121 60.36 -76.15 -40.92
N THR A 122 60.49 -76.09 -42.25
CA THR A 122 61.66 -76.62 -42.95
C THR A 122 62.67 -75.51 -43.14
N VAL A 123 63.81 -75.60 -42.46
CA VAL A 123 64.90 -74.63 -42.58
C VAL A 123 65.78 -75.01 -43.76
N MET A 124 65.86 -74.12 -44.75
CA MET A 124 66.68 -74.33 -45.95
C MET A 124 68.14 -73.89 -45.71
N PRO A 125 69.13 -74.59 -46.29
CA PRO A 125 70.53 -74.17 -46.35
C PRO A 125 70.74 -72.69 -46.76
N TYR A 126 71.45 -71.91 -45.94
CA TYR A 126 71.81 -70.49 -46.21
C TYR A 126 70.65 -69.51 -46.42
N ALA A 127 69.40 -69.93 -46.16
CA ALA A 127 68.24 -69.05 -46.18
C ALA A 127 68.04 -68.37 -44.82
N SER A 128 67.44 -67.18 -44.82
CA SER A 128 67.00 -66.49 -43.60
C SER A 128 65.50 -66.29 -43.67
N ASP A 129 64.74 -67.13 -42.96
CA ASP A 129 63.28 -67.07 -42.97
C ASP A 129 62.75 -66.22 -41.81
N ASN A 130 61.64 -65.53 -42.07
CA ASN A 130 60.94 -64.72 -41.07
C ASN A 130 59.57 -65.34 -40.78
N LEU A 131 59.34 -65.72 -39.54
CA LEU A 131 58.08 -66.25 -39.05
C LEU A 131 57.40 -65.23 -38.13
N HIS A 132 56.14 -64.93 -38.39
CA HIS A 132 55.33 -64.07 -37.54
C HIS A 132 54.10 -64.83 -37.02
N TRP A 133 54.04 -65.01 -35.70
CA TRP A 133 52.93 -65.66 -35.01
C TRP A 133 52.00 -64.63 -34.37
N LYS A 134 50.73 -64.63 -34.77
CA LYS A 134 49.68 -63.94 -34.02
C LYS A 134 49.12 -64.91 -32.99
N MET A 135 49.35 -64.63 -31.70
CA MET A 135 48.89 -65.53 -30.64
C MET A 135 47.43 -65.26 -30.30
N GLU A 136 46.63 -66.31 -30.13
CA GLU A 136 45.24 -66.21 -29.67
C GLU A 136 45.17 -66.17 -28.14
N PRO A 137 44.51 -65.17 -27.53
CA PRO A 137 44.34 -65.13 -26.07
C PRO A 137 43.47 -66.30 -25.59
N LEU A 138 43.82 -66.86 -24.44
CA LEU A 138 42.98 -67.80 -23.69
C LEU A 138 41.91 -66.97 -22.96
N VAL A 139 40.73 -66.82 -23.57
CA VAL A 139 39.55 -66.35 -22.85
C VAL A 139 39.15 -67.47 -21.86
N PRO A 140 38.99 -67.19 -20.55
CA PRO A 140 38.47 -68.20 -19.63
C PRO A 140 37.10 -68.64 -20.15
N GLN A 141 36.93 -69.92 -20.45
CA GLN A 141 35.59 -70.42 -20.78
C GLN A 141 34.76 -70.44 -19.50
N LEU A 142 33.69 -69.64 -19.49
CA LEU A 142 32.71 -69.64 -18.40
C LEU A 142 32.17 -71.06 -18.21
N THR A 143 32.01 -71.47 -16.96
CA THR A 143 31.33 -72.74 -16.67
C THR A 143 29.85 -72.65 -17.04
N ASN A 144 29.18 -73.78 -17.23
CA ASN A 144 27.73 -73.82 -17.46
C ASN A 144 26.94 -73.12 -16.33
N GLU A 145 27.46 -73.14 -15.11
CA GLU A 145 26.89 -72.47 -13.95
C GLU A 145 27.02 -70.94 -14.06
N GLN A 146 28.20 -70.44 -14.44
CA GLN A 146 28.43 -69.00 -14.69
C GLN A 146 27.61 -68.47 -15.87
N LEU A 147 27.46 -69.26 -16.94
CA LEU A 147 26.60 -68.93 -18.09
C LEU A 147 25.12 -68.81 -17.67
N ALA A 148 24.63 -69.75 -16.85
CA ALA A 148 23.27 -69.70 -16.31
C ALA A 148 23.06 -68.50 -15.38
N GLU A 149 24.06 -68.15 -14.58
CA GLU A 149 24.05 -66.98 -13.72
C GLU A 149 23.99 -65.66 -14.52
N VAL A 150 24.84 -65.51 -15.54
CA VAL A 150 24.83 -64.34 -16.44
C VAL A 150 23.46 -64.17 -17.11
N GLU A 151 22.86 -65.25 -17.60
CA GLU A 151 21.53 -65.19 -18.25
C GLU A 151 20.41 -64.85 -17.25
N ALA A 152 20.51 -65.34 -16.00
CA ALA A 152 19.56 -64.98 -14.94
C ALA A 152 19.64 -63.48 -14.59
N TRP A 153 20.85 -62.91 -14.50
CA TRP A 153 21.03 -61.48 -14.28
C TRP A 153 20.60 -60.65 -15.48
N ARG A 154 20.86 -61.12 -16.70
CA ARG A 154 20.39 -60.48 -17.94
C ARG A 154 18.87 -60.34 -17.98
N LYS A 155 18.12 -61.37 -17.60
CA LYS A 155 16.65 -61.29 -17.55
C LYS A 155 16.15 -60.21 -16.59
N LYS A 156 16.85 -60.02 -15.45
CA LYS A 156 16.54 -58.95 -14.48
C LYS A 156 16.92 -57.57 -15.03
N LEU A 157 18.08 -57.48 -15.71
CA LEU A 157 18.51 -56.27 -16.42
C LEU A 157 17.46 -55.81 -17.45
N ASP A 158 16.96 -56.73 -18.26
CA ASP A 158 15.93 -56.46 -19.27
C ASP A 158 14.59 -56.09 -18.63
N GLY A 159 14.27 -56.64 -17.46
CA GLY A 159 13.13 -56.22 -16.63
C GLY A 159 13.27 -54.77 -16.20
N ALA A 160 14.38 -54.42 -15.57
CA ALA A 160 14.65 -53.06 -15.09
C ALA A 160 14.69 -52.02 -16.24
N LEU A 161 15.19 -52.39 -17.42
CA LEU A 161 15.16 -51.53 -18.61
C LEU A 161 13.73 -51.25 -19.08
N ARG A 162 12.86 -52.27 -19.10
CA ARG A 162 11.44 -52.10 -19.46
C ARG A 162 10.67 -51.22 -18.47
N GLU A 163 11.03 -51.31 -17.19
CA GLU A 163 10.45 -50.52 -16.11
C GLU A 163 11.12 -49.14 -15.96
N ASN A 164 12.13 -48.84 -16.78
CA ASN A 164 12.87 -47.58 -16.79
C ASN A 164 13.54 -47.24 -15.43
N ILE A 165 14.02 -48.26 -14.72
CA ILE A 165 14.69 -48.11 -13.42
C ILE A 165 16.19 -47.87 -13.64
N LEU A 166 16.51 -46.69 -14.18
CA LEU A 166 17.85 -46.38 -14.71
C LEU A 166 18.91 -46.13 -13.65
N LEU A 167 18.54 -45.55 -12.51
CA LEU A 167 19.46 -45.06 -11.46
C LEU A 167 19.02 -45.61 -10.09
N PRO A 168 19.93 -45.70 -9.11
CA PRO A 168 19.58 -46.15 -7.76
C PRO A 168 18.72 -45.14 -6.99
N PRO A 169 17.53 -45.51 -6.49
CA PRO A 169 17.04 -45.17 -5.15
C PRO A 169 17.49 -46.26 -4.14
N PRO A 170 17.21 -46.16 -2.83
CA PRO A 170 17.92 -46.88 -1.75
C PRO A 170 17.92 -48.42 -1.78
N ASP A 171 17.22 -49.05 -2.73
CA ASP A 171 17.11 -50.50 -2.84
C ASP A 171 17.77 -50.98 -4.15
N ASP A 172 18.71 -51.91 -4.01
CA ASP A 172 19.75 -52.34 -4.96
C ASP A 172 19.27 -53.04 -6.27
N TYR A 173 18.15 -52.65 -6.88
CA TYR A 173 17.54 -53.38 -8.03
C TYR A 173 17.32 -52.53 -9.29
N ASN A 174 18.32 -51.78 -9.72
CA ASN A 174 18.27 -50.96 -10.94
C ASN A 174 19.05 -51.58 -12.11
N VAL A 175 18.91 -50.98 -13.31
CA VAL A 175 19.59 -51.41 -14.55
C VAL A 175 21.11 -51.55 -14.36
N LEU A 176 21.73 -50.74 -13.53
CA LEU A 176 23.18 -50.69 -13.37
C LEU A 176 23.67 -51.77 -12.42
N TYR A 177 22.94 -52.00 -11.33
CA TYR A 177 23.21 -53.10 -10.41
C TYR A 177 23.22 -54.44 -11.16
N PHE A 178 22.22 -54.69 -12.00
CA PHE A 178 22.15 -55.94 -12.77
C PHE A 178 23.26 -56.04 -13.82
N ALA A 179 23.64 -54.93 -14.46
CA ALA A 179 24.77 -54.91 -15.38
C ALA A 179 26.12 -55.19 -14.66
N ASP A 180 26.33 -54.64 -13.48
CA ASP A 180 27.54 -54.91 -12.67
C ASP A 180 27.61 -56.35 -12.18
N LYS A 181 26.48 -56.98 -11.84
CA LYS A 181 26.43 -58.41 -11.52
C LYS A 181 26.83 -59.28 -12.70
N ILE A 182 26.42 -58.92 -13.92
CA ILE A 182 26.85 -59.61 -15.14
C ILE A 182 28.36 -59.44 -15.34
N LEU A 183 28.87 -58.21 -15.24
CA LEU A 183 30.29 -57.91 -15.48
C LEU A 183 31.23 -58.48 -14.41
N ALA A 184 30.74 -58.72 -13.19
CA ALA A 184 31.49 -59.40 -12.15
C ALA A 184 31.74 -60.89 -12.47
N VAL A 185 30.83 -61.53 -13.21
CA VAL A 185 30.93 -62.94 -13.62
C VAL A 185 31.59 -63.07 -14.99
N ASP A 186 31.22 -62.20 -15.94
CA ASP A 186 31.74 -62.11 -17.30
C ASP A 186 32.23 -60.68 -17.60
N PRO A 187 33.49 -60.35 -17.27
CA PRO A 187 34.05 -59.02 -17.53
C PRO A 187 34.11 -58.63 -19.00
N ALA A 188 34.00 -59.60 -19.93
CA ALA A 188 34.00 -59.37 -21.37
C ALA A 188 32.58 -59.24 -21.96
N ASN A 189 31.54 -59.22 -21.14
CA ASN A 189 30.16 -59.17 -21.59
C ASN A 189 29.83 -57.86 -22.32
N SER A 190 29.68 -57.93 -23.64
CA SER A 190 29.41 -56.75 -24.47
C SER A 190 28.05 -56.10 -24.18
N TYR A 191 27.03 -56.90 -23.86
CA TYR A 191 25.68 -56.40 -23.60
C TYR A 191 25.60 -55.55 -22.33
N ALA A 192 26.09 -56.07 -21.21
CA ALA A 192 26.10 -55.34 -19.94
C ALA A 192 26.97 -54.07 -20.04
N THR A 193 28.09 -54.14 -20.76
CA THR A 193 28.95 -52.98 -21.04
C THR A 193 28.21 -51.91 -21.85
N GLU A 194 27.53 -52.28 -22.93
CA GLU A 194 26.77 -51.35 -23.78
C GLU A 194 25.62 -50.69 -23.02
N VAL A 195 24.91 -51.44 -22.16
CA VAL A 195 23.84 -50.90 -21.32
C VAL A 195 24.39 -49.87 -20.34
N LYS A 196 25.50 -50.15 -19.64
CA LYS A 196 26.14 -49.17 -18.74
C LYS A 196 26.52 -47.89 -19.48
N VAL A 197 27.10 -48.00 -20.68
CA VAL A 197 27.47 -46.84 -21.50
C VAL A 197 26.24 -46.01 -21.87
N LYS A 198 25.17 -46.65 -22.39
CA LYS A 198 23.93 -45.96 -22.78
C LYS A 198 23.23 -45.24 -21.62
N VAL A 199 23.14 -45.91 -20.47
CA VAL A 199 22.57 -45.29 -19.26
C VAL A 199 23.45 -44.12 -18.82
N GLY A 200 24.77 -44.31 -18.80
CA GLY A 200 25.73 -43.25 -18.51
C GLY A 200 25.61 -42.03 -19.40
N GLU A 201 25.52 -42.21 -20.72
CA GLU A 201 25.31 -41.11 -21.67
C GLU A 201 23.99 -40.38 -21.45
N THR A 202 22.93 -41.12 -21.10
CA THR A 202 21.62 -40.54 -20.81
C THR A 202 21.68 -39.65 -19.57
N VAL A 203 22.27 -40.13 -18.49
CA VAL A 203 22.41 -39.37 -17.24
C VAL A 203 23.34 -38.17 -17.43
N ARG A 204 24.43 -38.32 -18.20
CA ARG A 204 25.33 -37.22 -18.58
C ARG A 204 24.59 -36.13 -19.36
N ARG A 205 23.74 -36.51 -20.31
CA ARG A 205 22.89 -35.55 -21.03
C ARG A 205 21.94 -34.82 -20.09
N LEU A 206 21.31 -35.51 -19.14
CA LEU A 206 20.43 -34.88 -18.15
C LEU A 206 21.20 -33.91 -17.24
N ALA A 207 22.40 -34.28 -16.80
CA ALA A 207 23.27 -33.44 -15.99
C ALA A 207 23.67 -32.15 -16.73
N GLU A 208 24.08 -32.26 -17.99
CA GLU A 208 24.46 -31.13 -18.84
C GLU A 208 23.26 -30.25 -19.22
N LEU A 209 22.07 -30.84 -19.43
CA LEU A 209 20.83 -30.07 -19.65
C LEU A 209 20.39 -29.31 -18.40
N ALA A 210 20.58 -29.87 -17.21
CA ALA A 210 20.35 -29.15 -15.95
C ALA A 210 21.39 -28.04 -15.78
N TYR A 211 22.66 -28.31 -16.07
CA TYR A 211 23.75 -27.33 -16.05
C TYR A 211 23.46 -26.13 -16.98
N ALA A 212 23.07 -26.40 -18.23
CA ALA A 212 22.76 -25.37 -19.22
C ALA A 212 21.53 -24.51 -18.85
N ARG A 213 20.65 -25.03 -17.98
CA ARG A 213 19.49 -24.30 -17.45
C ARG A 213 19.78 -23.61 -16.11
N GLU A 214 21.02 -23.68 -15.62
CA GLU A 214 21.43 -23.17 -14.32
C GLU A 214 20.68 -23.83 -13.14
N ASP A 215 20.14 -25.03 -13.35
CA ASP A 215 19.56 -25.85 -12.29
C ASP A 215 20.68 -26.64 -11.61
N TRP A 216 21.46 -25.93 -10.78
CA TRP A 216 22.68 -26.47 -10.18
C TRP A 216 22.42 -27.67 -9.28
N LEU A 217 21.31 -27.69 -8.54
CA LEU A 217 20.96 -28.80 -7.65
C LEU A 217 20.62 -30.08 -8.43
N GLU A 218 19.82 -29.95 -9.50
CA GLU A 218 19.53 -31.11 -10.35
C GLU A 218 20.78 -31.55 -11.11
N SER A 219 21.62 -30.61 -11.57
CA SER A 219 22.91 -30.93 -12.21
C SER A 219 23.83 -31.70 -11.25
N GLU A 220 23.99 -31.24 -10.01
CA GLU A 220 24.81 -31.88 -8.98
C GLU A 220 24.33 -33.30 -8.69
N LYS A 221 23.01 -33.47 -8.54
CA LYS A 221 22.39 -34.79 -8.33
C LYS A 221 22.71 -35.75 -9.46
N GLN A 222 22.57 -35.33 -10.72
CA GLN A 222 22.87 -36.20 -11.86
C GLN A 222 24.36 -36.49 -12.01
N TYR A 223 25.25 -35.53 -11.72
CA TYR A 223 26.68 -35.78 -11.69
C TYR A 223 27.11 -36.69 -10.53
N LYS A 224 26.47 -36.63 -9.36
CA LYS A 224 26.68 -37.59 -8.27
C LYS A 224 26.29 -39.00 -8.70
N ASN A 225 25.16 -39.13 -9.39
CA ASN A 225 24.74 -40.40 -9.99
C ASN A 225 25.76 -40.92 -11.02
N LEU A 226 26.33 -40.03 -11.85
CA LEU A 226 27.40 -40.40 -12.78
C LEU A 226 28.68 -40.83 -12.08
N SER A 227 29.04 -40.19 -10.96
CA SER A 227 30.23 -40.55 -10.19
C SER A 227 30.10 -41.95 -9.58
N LEU A 228 28.89 -42.37 -9.22
CA LEU A 228 28.61 -43.76 -8.79
C LEU A 228 28.77 -44.75 -9.95
N LEU A 229 28.45 -44.32 -11.16
CA LEU A 229 28.46 -45.14 -12.38
C LEU A 229 29.85 -45.39 -12.96
N PHE A 230 30.67 -44.34 -12.95
CA PHE A 230 32.00 -44.31 -13.53
C PHE A 230 32.96 -43.68 -12.51
N PRO A 231 33.29 -44.41 -11.42
CA PRO A 231 34.14 -43.87 -10.35
C PRO A 231 35.56 -43.51 -10.84
N ASP A 232 36.02 -44.14 -11.93
CA ASP A 232 37.34 -43.89 -12.53
C ASP A 232 37.35 -42.73 -13.53
N ASP A 233 36.19 -42.15 -13.90
CA ASP A 233 36.10 -41.02 -14.83
C ASP A 233 36.33 -39.70 -14.11
N VAL A 234 37.59 -39.24 -14.15
CA VAL A 234 38.06 -38.00 -13.52
C VAL A 234 37.25 -36.77 -13.96
N SER A 235 36.72 -36.76 -15.19
CA SER A 235 35.98 -35.61 -15.72
C SER A 235 34.67 -35.34 -14.95
N ILE A 236 34.08 -36.37 -14.34
CA ILE A 236 32.87 -36.23 -13.51
C ILE A 236 33.20 -35.51 -12.21
N GLY A 237 34.35 -35.82 -11.61
CA GLY A 237 34.84 -35.15 -10.40
C GLY A 237 35.10 -33.66 -10.63
N GLU A 238 35.71 -33.31 -11.77
CA GLU A 238 35.93 -31.91 -12.17
C GLU A 238 34.60 -31.16 -12.35
N ARG A 239 33.61 -31.80 -13.01
CA ARG A 239 32.27 -31.22 -13.17
C ARG A 239 31.52 -31.05 -11.85
N LEU A 240 31.61 -32.02 -10.94
CA LEU A 240 31.01 -31.91 -9.60
C LEU A 240 31.61 -30.75 -8.80
N ALA A 241 32.93 -30.58 -8.86
CA ALA A 241 33.60 -29.47 -8.20
C ALA A 241 33.14 -28.11 -8.74
N ASP A 242 33.01 -27.97 -10.08
CA ASP A 242 32.48 -26.75 -10.70
C ASP A 242 31.02 -26.49 -10.29
N VAL A 243 30.13 -27.50 -10.36
CA VAL A 243 28.73 -27.35 -9.95
C VAL A 243 28.62 -26.99 -8.48
N SER A 244 29.41 -27.62 -7.59
CA SER A 244 29.46 -27.25 -6.17
C SER A 244 29.87 -25.78 -5.99
N ALA A 245 30.88 -25.31 -6.71
CA ALA A 245 31.29 -23.91 -6.66
C ALA A 245 30.19 -22.96 -7.17
N LYS A 246 29.38 -23.35 -8.16
CA LYS A 246 28.20 -22.58 -8.61
C LYS A 246 27.10 -22.53 -7.56
N ILE A 247 26.84 -23.65 -6.87
CA ILE A 247 25.89 -23.71 -5.76
C ILE A 247 26.33 -22.76 -4.65
N ASP A 248 27.59 -22.84 -4.22
CA ASP A 248 28.15 -21.98 -3.18
C ASP A 248 28.08 -20.50 -3.59
N ALA A 249 28.40 -20.18 -4.85
CA ALA A 249 28.28 -18.83 -5.38
C ALA A 249 26.82 -18.33 -5.38
N SER A 250 25.85 -19.18 -5.74
CA SER A 250 24.42 -18.83 -5.72
C SER A 250 23.90 -18.63 -4.30
N ILE A 251 24.33 -19.46 -3.34
CA ILE A 251 24.02 -19.28 -1.92
C ILE A 251 24.58 -17.94 -1.42
N LYS A 252 25.85 -17.66 -1.72
CA LYS A 252 26.51 -16.41 -1.31
C LYS A 252 25.86 -15.17 -1.93
N ASP A 253 25.46 -15.24 -3.20
CA ASP A 253 24.73 -14.14 -3.85
C ASP A 253 23.37 -13.93 -3.20
N ARG A 254 22.61 -14.99 -2.93
CA ARG A 254 21.33 -14.91 -2.21
C ARG A 254 21.51 -14.32 -0.80
N GLU A 255 22.53 -14.75 -0.07
CA GLU A 255 22.84 -14.19 1.25
C GLU A 255 23.17 -12.70 1.17
N LYS A 256 23.96 -12.29 0.18
CA LYS A 256 24.28 -10.88 -0.06
C LYS A 256 23.02 -10.07 -0.37
N GLN A 257 22.17 -10.55 -1.27
CA GLN A 257 20.89 -9.90 -1.58
C GLN A 257 20.01 -9.75 -0.33
N ILE A 258 19.95 -10.79 0.52
CA ILE A 258 19.23 -10.72 1.79
C ILE A 258 19.82 -9.63 2.70
N GLN A 259 21.15 -9.52 2.81
CA GLN A 259 21.78 -8.46 3.60
C GLN A 259 21.50 -7.06 3.06
N ASP A 260 21.54 -6.88 1.74
CA ASP A 260 21.20 -5.60 1.10
C ASP A 260 19.74 -5.20 1.37
N TRP A 261 18.81 -6.16 1.31
CA TRP A 261 17.41 -5.91 1.64
C TRP A 261 17.19 -5.65 3.13
N LYS A 262 17.93 -6.30 4.03
CA LYS A 262 17.91 -5.99 5.48
C LYS A 262 18.34 -4.56 5.74
N ALA A 263 19.46 -4.13 5.14
CA ALA A 263 19.95 -2.76 5.27
C ALA A 263 18.93 -1.73 4.76
N LYS A 264 18.27 -2.02 3.63
CA LYS A 264 17.18 -1.17 3.11
C LYS A 264 15.98 -1.11 4.05
N ALA A 265 15.54 -2.25 4.59
CA ALA A 265 14.41 -2.31 5.52
C ALA A 265 14.71 -1.51 6.80
N ASP A 266 15.90 -1.67 7.39
CA ASP A 266 16.31 -0.94 8.60
C ASP A 266 16.43 0.58 8.34
N ALA A 267 16.97 0.97 7.18
CA ALA A 267 17.06 2.38 6.79
C ALA A 267 15.68 3.00 6.61
N ALA A 268 14.77 2.29 5.93
CA ALA A 268 13.39 2.73 5.70
C ALA A 268 12.62 2.90 7.02
N MET A 269 12.75 1.95 7.95
CA MET A 269 12.18 2.06 9.30
C MET A 269 12.71 3.28 10.06
N LYS A 270 14.00 3.57 9.96
CA LYS A 270 14.64 4.70 10.66
C LYS A 270 14.10 6.05 10.22
N ILE A 271 13.75 6.20 8.94
CA ILE A 271 13.21 7.44 8.37
C ILE A 271 11.68 7.49 8.38
N GLY A 272 11.01 6.41 8.81
CA GLY A 272 9.55 6.33 8.86
C GLY A 272 8.87 5.97 7.52
N SER A 273 9.64 5.51 6.52
CA SER A 273 9.12 4.93 5.27
C SER A 273 8.72 3.47 5.52
N LEU A 274 7.49 3.28 6.03
CA LEU A 274 7.08 1.99 6.60
C LEU A 274 6.35 1.11 5.59
N VAL A 275 5.40 1.68 4.85
CA VAL A 275 4.50 1.00 3.91
C VAL A 275 4.21 1.92 2.72
N PRO A 276 3.70 1.40 1.59
CA PRO A 276 3.28 2.23 0.46
C PRO A 276 2.28 3.33 0.86
N PRO A 277 2.28 4.49 0.18
CA PRO A 277 2.90 4.77 -1.12
C PRO A 277 4.38 5.17 -1.07
N ASP A 278 5.00 5.19 0.10
CA ASP A 278 6.40 5.57 0.23
C ASP A 278 7.29 4.66 -0.63
N LYS A 279 8.14 5.29 -1.44
CA LYS A 279 9.16 4.56 -2.22
C LYS A 279 10.21 4.00 -1.25
N ASP A 280 10.74 2.83 -1.58
CA ASP A 280 11.75 2.13 -0.76
C ASP A 280 11.30 1.92 0.71
N ASN A 281 10.06 1.46 0.90
CA ASN A 281 9.49 1.22 2.23
C ASN A 281 9.96 -0.11 2.87
N ALA A 282 9.89 -0.17 4.20
CA ALA A 282 10.32 -1.31 4.98
C ALA A 282 9.53 -2.60 4.67
N PHE A 283 8.21 -2.49 4.45
CA PHE A 283 7.36 -3.65 4.15
C PHE A 283 7.79 -4.37 2.86
N ASP A 284 8.00 -3.64 1.78
CA ASP A 284 8.40 -4.21 0.49
C ASP A 284 9.81 -4.82 0.54
N ALA A 285 10.73 -4.21 1.29
CA ALA A 285 12.06 -4.75 1.53
C ALA A 285 11.97 -6.09 2.30
N ILE A 286 11.17 -6.15 3.37
CA ILE A 286 10.95 -7.39 4.15
C ILE A 286 10.29 -8.47 3.29
N ARG A 287 9.29 -8.12 2.47
CA ARG A 287 8.65 -9.07 1.53
C ARG A 287 9.64 -9.60 0.50
N SER A 288 10.60 -8.79 0.06
CA SER A 288 11.65 -9.22 -0.86
C SER A 288 12.58 -10.26 -0.22
N ILE A 289 12.94 -10.09 1.07
CA ILE A 289 13.65 -11.12 1.84
C ILE A 289 12.82 -12.41 1.93
N GLN A 290 11.53 -12.31 2.23
CA GLN A 290 10.64 -13.47 2.35
C GLN A 290 10.53 -14.29 1.04
N ARG A 291 10.64 -13.64 -0.12
CA ARG A 291 10.67 -14.34 -1.42
C ARG A 291 11.96 -15.12 -1.63
N LEU A 292 13.09 -14.62 -1.14
CA LEU A 292 14.40 -15.28 -1.23
C LEU A 292 14.53 -16.42 -0.21
N ASP A 293 14.03 -16.20 1.00
CA ASP A 293 14.05 -17.16 2.10
C ASP A 293 12.78 -17.03 2.96
N LYS A 294 11.87 -18.00 2.79
CA LYS A 294 10.56 -18.04 3.48
C LYS A 294 10.69 -18.18 5.00
N ASN A 295 11.80 -18.76 5.48
CA ASN A 295 12.01 -19.09 6.88
C ASN A 295 13.00 -18.14 7.56
N ASN A 296 13.37 -17.03 6.90
CA ASN A 296 14.32 -16.08 7.45
C ASN A 296 13.80 -15.45 8.75
N SER A 297 14.57 -15.54 9.84
CA SER A 297 14.17 -15.00 11.15
C SER A 297 13.90 -13.50 11.12
N TYR A 298 14.68 -12.76 10.32
CA TYR A 298 14.53 -11.30 10.16
C TYR A 298 13.16 -10.92 9.61
N VAL A 299 12.51 -11.76 8.79
CA VAL A 299 11.17 -11.45 8.29
C VAL A 299 10.17 -11.40 9.44
N ARG A 300 10.23 -12.36 10.36
CA ARG A 300 9.34 -12.42 11.53
C ARG A 300 9.58 -11.22 12.46
N GLU A 301 10.84 -10.95 12.79
CA GLU A 301 11.24 -9.85 13.67
C GLU A 301 10.96 -8.48 13.04
N GLY A 302 11.27 -8.33 11.75
CA GLY A 302 11.06 -7.11 10.98
C GLY A 302 9.59 -6.74 10.83
N ILE A 303 8.71 -7.72 10.58
CA ILE A 303 7.25 -7.48 10.58
C ILE A 303 6.78 -7.05 11.96
N ALA A 304 7.24 -7.68 13.05
CA ALA A 304 6.86 -7.28 14.40
C ALA A 304 7.26 -5.83 14.70
N ARG A 305 8.51 -5.45 14.38
CA ARG A 305 9.01 -4.08 14.54
C ARG A 305 8.26 -3.07 13.66
N LEU A 306 7.97 -3.44 12.42
CA LEU A 306 7.20 -2.60 11.49
C LEU A 306 5.79 -2.31 12.04
N LYS A 307 5.12 -3.35 12.56
CA LYS A 307 3.79 -3.23 13.20
C LYS A 307 3.85 -2.27 14.38
N GLU A 308 4.84 -2.42 15.25
CA GLU A 308 5.05 -1.54 16.40
C GLU A 308 5.26 -0.07 15.98
N LEU A 309 6.09 0.20 14.97
CA LEU A 309 6.32 1.56 14.47
C LEU A 309 5.05 2.20 13.89
N LEU A 310 4.25 1.45 13.14
CA LEU A 310 2.97 1.93 12.60
C LEU A 310 1.97 2.24 13.72
N GLN A 311 1.86 1.35 14.71
CA GLN A 311 1.01 1.54 15.89
C GLN A 311 1.41 2.79 16.67
N ASN A 312 2.71 2.93 16.98
CA ASN A 312 3.25 4.08 17.69
C ASN A 312 3.01 5.40 16.94
N ARG A 313 3.10 5.39 15.60
CA ARG A 313 2.77 6.56 14.77
C ARG A 313 1.30 6.96 14.93
N GLY A 314 0.39 5.99 14.85
CA GLY A 314 -1.04 6.21 15.07
C GLY A 314 -1.37 6.72 16.48
N ASP A 315 -0.77 6.11 17.52
CA ASP A 315 -0.96 6.54 18.92
C ASP A 315 -0.36 7.93 19.19
N THR A 316 0.77 8.26 18.58
CA THR A 316 1.35 9.61 18.67
C THR A 316 0.42 10.66 18.07
N ARG A 317 -0.26 10.34 16.97
CA ARG A 317 -1.27 11.24 16.39
C ARG A 317 -2.49 11.39 17.29
N ILE A 318 -2.95 10.32 17.94
CA ILE A 318 -3.98 10.41 18.99
C ILE A 318 -3.53 11.36 20.11
N ALA A 319 -2.31 11.21 20.61
CA ALA A 319 -1.77 12.06 21.68
C ALA A 319 -1.71 13.55 21.24
N ASN A 320 -1.40 13.80 19.98
CA ASN A 320 -1.38 15.13 19.37
C ASN A 320 -2.77 15.63 18.92
N SER A 321 -3.84 14.89 19.21
CA SER A 321 -5.22 15.18 18.77
C SER A 321 -5.40 15.25 17.24
N ASP A 322 -4.48 14.69 16.47
CA ASP A 322 -4.60 14.49 15.02
C ASP A 322 -5.40 13.21 14.74
N TRP A 323 -6.70 13.26 15.02
CA TRP A 323 -7.61 12.12 14.90
C TRP A 323 -7.74 11.62 13.46
N GLU A 324 -7.71 12.53 12.49
CA GLU A 324 -7.79 12.20 11.06
C GLU A 324 -6.54 11.48 10.57
N GLY A 325 -5.36 11.98 10.93
CA GLY A 325 -4.12 11.29 10.64
C GLY A 325 -4.03 9.93 11.34
N ALA A 326 -4.46 9.83 12.61
CA ALA A 326 -4.52 8.57 13.34
C ALA A 326 -5.43 7.54 12.65
N ARG A 327 -6.61 7.97 12.19
CA ARG A 327 -7.54 7.13 11.41
C ARG A 327 -6.87 6.55 10.18
N ASN A 328 -6.16 7.38 9.42
CA ASN A 328 -5.47 6.95 8.20
C ASN A 328 -4.34 5.96 8.52
N ASP A 329 -3.56 6.22 9.57
CA ASP A 329 -2.47 5.33 9.99
C ASP A 329 -3.01 3.95 10.43
N PHE A 330 -4.05 3.90 11.27
CA PHE A 330 -4.63 2.62 11.69
C PHE A 330 -5.37 1.88 10.57
N ARG A 331 -6.01 2.59 9.63
CA ARG A 331 -6.59 1.96 8.43
C ARG A 331 -5.51 1.36 7.54
N THR A 332 -4.41 2.07 7.33
CA THR A 332 -3.27 1.57 6.56
C THR A 332 -2.68 0.34 7.24
N MET A 333 -2.50 0.38 8.56
CA MET A 333 -2.06 -0.77 9.34
C MET A 333 -2.96 -1.99 9.14
N LEU A 334 -4.29 -1.83 9.20
CA LEU A 334 -5.24 -2.93 9.00
C LEU A 334 -5.36 -3.39 7.54
N GLN A 335 -4.97 -2.56 6.56
CA GLN A 335 -4.89 -2.97 5.16
C GLN A 335 -3.78 -4.01 4.94
N TYR A 336 -2.62 -3.84 5.60
CA TYR A 336 -1.48 -4.75 5.47
C TYR A 336 -1.46 -5.87 6.52
N PHE A 337 -2.06 -5.62 7.69
CA PHE A 337 -2.13 -6.53 8.84
C PHE A 337 -3.58 -6.64 9.37
N PRO A 338 -4.49 -7.24 8.60
CA PRO A 338 -5.92 -7.28 8.91
C PRO A 338 -6.25 -8.01 10.22
N GLU A 339 -5.35 -8.88 10.69
CA GLU A 339 -5.46 -9.61 11.96
C GLU A 339 -5.11 -8.78 13.21
N ASP A 340 -4.61 -7.55 13.05
CA ASP A 340 -4.14 -6.73 14.17
C ASP A 340 -5.27 -6.20 15.06
N ASN A 341 -5.54 -6.90 16.16
CA ASN A 341 -6.61 -6.54 17.10
C ASN A 341 -6.40 -5.19 17.80
N TYR A 342 -5.15 -4.82 18.07
CA TYR A 342 -4.81 -3.54 18.70
C TYR A 342 -5.25 -2.36 17.83
N SER A 343 -4.82 -2.36 16.57
CA SER A 343 -5.13 -1.29 15.61
C SER A 343 -6.63 -1.24 15.29
N ARG A 344 -7.32 -2.38 15.29
CA ARG A 344 -8.78 -2.41 15.12
C ARG A 344 -9.52 -1.72 16.25
N THR A 345 -9.11 -2.00 17.49
CA THR A 345 -9.68 -1.34 18.68
C THR A 345 -9.36 0.15 18.68
N ARG A 346 -8.13 0.53 18.35
CA ARG A 346 -7.72 1.95 18.23
C ARG A 346 -8.48 2.69 17.15
N LEU A 347 -8.67 2.08 15.97
CA LEU A 347 -9.45 2.68 14.88
C LEU A 347 -10.90 2.94 15.31
N ALA A 348 -11.56 1.97 15.97
CA ALA A 348 -12.91 2.15 16.47
C ALA A 348 -13.03 3.31 17.48
N MET A 349 -12.04 3.45 18.37
CA MET A 349 -11.96 4.59 19.30
C MET A 349 -11.81 5.93 18.57
N VAL A 350 -10.93 5.99 17.57
CA VAL A 350 -10.70 7.19 16.76
C VAL A 350 -11.96 7.56 15.95
N GLU A 351 -12.64 6.57 15.36
CA GLU A 351 -13.88 6.79 14.61
C GLU A 351 -15.02 7.29 15.51
N ALA A 352 -15.16 6.74 16.71
CA ALA A 352 -16.13 7.24 17.69
C ALA A 352 -15.84 8.70 18.08
N ARG A 353 -14.57 9.05 18.29
CA ARG A 353 -14.18 10.42 18.64
C ARG A 353 -14.44 11.40 17.50
N LEU A 354 -14.14 11.01 16.26
CA LEU A 354 -14.43 11.84 15.07
C LEU A 354 -15.93 12.06 14.89
N ALA A 355 -16.75 11.03 15.13
CA ALA A 355 -18.20 11.13 15.06
C ALA A 355 -18.76 12.10 16.11
N GLU A 356 -18.27 12.02 17.35
CA GLU A 356 -18.66 12.93 18.44
C GLU A 356 -18.31 14.39 18.11
N VAL A 357 -17.08 14.65 17.61
CA VAL A 357 -16.65 16.00 17.22
C VAL A 357 -17.51 16.55 16.07
N ALA A 358 -17.85 15.70 15.09
CA ALA A 358 -18.72 16.09 13.99
C ALA A 358 -20.15 16.44 14.47
N GLU A 359 -20.69 15.67 15.43
CA GLU A 359 -22.01 15.94 16.00
C GLU A 359 -22.03 17.27 16.77
N LEU A 360 -21.03 17.52 17.61
CA LEU A 360 -20.91 18.78 18.35
C LEU A 360 -20.80 19.99 17.42
N GLU A 361 -20.07 19.87 16.32
CA GLU A 361 -19.97 20.94 15.33
C GLU A 361 -21.31 21.19 14.63
N GLN A 362 -22.03 20.13 14.25
CA GLN A 362 -23.38 20.26 13.69
C GLN A 362 -24.34 20.94 14.68
N GLN A 363 -24.31 20.57 15.95
CA GLN A 363 -25.12 21.22 16.98
C GLN A 363 -24.75 22.70 17.15
N ARG A 364 -23.46 23.06 17.04
CA ARG A 364 -22.99 24.45 17.11
C ARG A 364 -23.50 25.27 15.93
N ILE A 365 -23.41 24.72 14.71
CA ILE A 365 -23.93 25.35 13.50
C ILE A 365 -25.45 25.54 13.62
N GLN A 366 -26.20 24.50 13.99
CA GLN A 366 -27.65 24.60 14.17
C GLN A 366 -28.04 25.64 15.22
N ARG A 367 -27.32 25.71 16.35
CA ARG A 367 -27.57 26.72 17.37
C ARG A 367 -27.30 28.14 16.83
N SER A 368 -26.21 28.32 16.10
CA SER A 368 -25.88 29.58 15.45
C SER A 368 -26.95 29.99 14.43
N ASP A 369 -27.45 29.06 13.62
CA ASP A 369 -28.50 29.30 12.64
C ASP A 369 -29.82 29.65 13.30
N GLN A 370 -30.22 28.92 14.35
CA GLN A 370 -31.41 29.21 15.16
C GLN A 370 -31.33 30.58 15.83
N GLU A 371 -30.15 30.95 16.34
CA GLU A 371 -29.92 32.25 16.95
C GLU A 371 -30.00 33.38 15.91
N GLN A 372 -29.41 33.17 14.72
CA GLN A 372 -29.49 34.12 13.62
C GLN A 372 -30.93 34.27 13.09
N GLU A 373 -31.67 33.17 12.95
CA GLU A 373 -33.08 33.17 12.55
C GLU A 373 -33.95 33.88 13.59
N SER A 374 -33.74 33.61 14.88
CA SER A 374 -34.43 34.31 15.97
C SER A 374 -34.18 35.81 15.92
N ARG A 375 -32.91 36.24 15.76
CA ARG A 375 -32.56 37.67 15.61
C ARG A 375 -33.22 38.30 14.38
N ARG A 376 -33.24 37.60 13.24
CA ARG A 376 -33.92 38.08 12.02
C ARG A 376 -35.43 38.22 12.23
N LYS A 377 -36.06 37.24 12.88
CA LYS A 377 -37.49 37.25 13.19
C LYS A 377 -37.84 38.41 14.13
N VAL A 378 -37.05 38.64 15.17
CA VAL A 378 -37.21 39.78 16.10
C VAL A 378 -37.12 41.11 15.36
N ALA A 379 -36.12 41.30 14.50
CA ALA A 379 -35.97 42.51 13.69
C ALA A 379 -37.15 42.71 12.71
N GLN A 380 -37.62 41.63 12.08
CA GLN A 380 -38.75 41.66 11.17
C GLN A 380 -40.06 42.00 11.90
N LEU A 381 -40.32 41.36 13.05
CA LEU A 381 -41.48 41.64 13.89
C LEU A 381 -41.49 43.11 14.32
N ARG A 382 -40.36 43.63 14.79
CA ARG A 382 -40.21 45.05 15.16
C ARG A 382 -40.57 45.97 14.00
N GLN A 383 -39.99 45.73 12.82
CA GLN A 383 -40.21 46.57 11.65
C GLN A 383 -41.66 46.51 11.15
N SER A 384 -42.26 45.30 11.12
CA SER A 384 -43.65 45.12 10.74
C SER A 384 -44.59 45.82 11.72
N ALA A 385 -44.36 45.68 13.03
CA ALA A 385 -45.19 46.26 14.07
C ALA A 385 -45.17 47.79 14.02
N LEU A 386 -43.99 48.39 13.78
CA LEU A 386 -43.82 49.83 13.55
C LEU A 386 -44.55 50.29 12.28
N ASN A 387 -44.45 49.55 11.18
CA ASN A 387 -45.14 49.89 9.94
C ASN A 387 -46.66 49.80 10.10
N ALA A 388 -47.15 48.76 10.80
CA ALA A 388 -48.55 48.59 11.13
C ALA A 388 -49.07 49.78 11.96
N PHE A 389 -48.31 50.19 12.99
CA PHE A 389 -48.63 51.38 13.80
C PHE A 389 -48.75 52.65 12.92
N ARG A 390 -47.72 52.93 12.10
CA ARG A 390 -47.69 54.11 11.21
C ARG A 390 -48.83 54.14 10.19
N SER A 391 -49.27 52.96 9.75
CA SER A 391 -50.40 52.82 8.81
C SER A 391 -51.78 52.91 9.47
N GLY A 392 -51.85 53.05 10.80
CA GLY A 392 -53.12 53.04 11.55
C GLY A 392 -53.70 51.63 11.78
N ALA A 393 -52.99 50.58 11.39
CA ALA A 393 -53.38 49.19 11.62
C ALA A 393 -53.06 48.76 13.07
N TYR A 394 -53.65 49.45 14.05
CA TYR A 394 -53.30 49.35 15.46
C TYR A 394 -53.47 47.94 16.05
N GLN A 395 -54.51 47.20 15.66
CA GLN A 395 -54.71 45.84 16.15
C GLN A 395 -53.60 44.88 15.69
N LYS A 396 -53.15 45.04 14.44
CA LYS A 396 -52.02 44.30 13.90
C LYS A 396 -50.73 44.68 14.64
N SER A 397 -50.50 45.98 14.85
CA SER A 397 -49.33 46.47 15.59
C SER A 397 -49.26 45.88 16.99
N ILE A 398 -50.38 45.92 17.76
CA ILE A 398 -50.44 45.31 19.10
C ILE A 398 -50.09 43.83 19.04
N SER A 399 -50.67 43.07 18.10
CA SER A 399 -50.40 41.63 17.99
C SER A 399 -48.93 41.32 17.65
N GLU A 400 -48.30 42.10 16.79
CA GLU A 400 -46.89 41.90 16.39
C GLU A 400 -45.93 42.33 17.50
N TRP A 401 -46.25 43.40 18.25
CA TRP A 401 -45.50 43.78 19.44
C TRP A 401 -45.64 42.79 20.59
N GLN A 402 -46.83 42.18 20.78
CA GLN A 402 -47.00 41.09 21.74
C GLN A 402 -46.20 39.85 21.35
N GLU A 403 -46.13 39.51 20.06
CA GLU A 403 -45.26 38.45 19.55
C GLU A 403 -43.77 38.81 19.75
N TYR A 404 -43.38 40.05 19.50
CA TYR A 404 -42.04 40.57 19.75
C TYR A 404 -41.63 40.44 21.23
N LEU A 405 -42.54 40.75 22.16
CA LEU A 405 -42.33 40.64 23.60
C LEU A 405 -42.10 39.18 24.08
N LYS A 406 -42.43 38.16 23.28
CA LYS A 406 -42.04 36.77 23.61
C LYS A 406 -40.53 36.54 23.50
N TYR A 407 -39.86 37.32 22.64
CA TYR A 407 -38.42 37.26 22.42
C TYR A 407 -37.66 38.31 23.25
N GLU A 408 -38.24 39.51 23.38
CA GLU A 408 -37.67 40.63 24.14
C GLU A 408 -38.66 41.13 25.22
N PRO A 409 -38.85 40.39 26.34
CA PRO A 409 -39.94 40.65 27.30
C PRO A 409 -39.87 42.01 28.01
N ASN A 410 -38.71 42.66 28.01
CA ASN A 410 -38.44 43.90 28.73
C ASN A 410 -38.23 45.09 27.76
N SER A 411 -38.93 45.09 26.62
CA SER A 411 -38.86 46.17 25.66
C SER A 411 -39.82 47.33 26.01
N ASP A 412 -39.28 48.44 26.51
CA ASP A 412 -40.04 49.67 26.76
C ASP A 412 -40.68 50.20 25.47
N GLU A 413 -39.96 50.13 24.34
CA GLU A 413 -40.47 50.49 23.01
C GLU A 413 -41.75 49.71 22.64
N ALA A 414 -41.77 48.40 22.84
CA ALA A 414 -42.95 47.59 22.53
C ALA A 414 -44.15 47.99 23.40
N PHE A 415 -43.95 48.19 24.71
CA PHE A 415 -45.01 48.67 25.60
C PHE A 415 -45.48 50.09 25.25
N PHE A 416 -44.57 50.98 24.83
CA PHE A 416 -44.93 52.30 24.33
C PHE A 416 -45.84 52.22 23.10
N TYR A 417 -45.47 51.45 22.08
CA TYR A 417 -46.29 51.36 20.86
C TYR A 417 -47.60 50.59 21.07
N ILE A 418 -47.65 49.61 21.97
CA ILE A 418 -48.92 48.99 22.41
C ILE A 418 -49.79 50.04 23.10
N GLY A 419 -49.24 50.83 24.02
CA GLY A 419 -49.95 51.91 24.69
C GLY A 419 -50.48 52.97 23.73
N ALA A 420 -49.65 53.43 22.79
CA ALA A 420 -50.04 54.38 21.75
C ALA A 420 -51.12 53.81 20.82
N SER A 421 -51.01 52.53 20.45
CA SER A 421 -52.04 51.86 19.65
C SER A 421 -53.39 51.79 20.37
N HIS A 422 -53.40 51.48 21.67
CA HIS A 422 -54.62 51.49 22.48
C HIS A 422 -55.17 52.91 22.65
N GLN A 423 -54.32 53.92 22.79
CA GLN A 423 -54.73 55.32 22.85
C GLN A 423 -55.47 55.73 21.57
N ASP A 424 -54.93 55.40 20.40
CA ASP A 424 -55.56 55.70 19.11
C ASP A 424 -56.86 54.90 18.88
N GLN A 425 -56.97 53.71 19.48
CA GLN A 425 -58.22 52.94 19.57
C GLN A 425 -59.20 53.43 20.65
N LYS A 426 -58.90 54.54 21.34
CA LYS A 426 -59.68 55.11 22.46
C LYS A 426 -59.81 54.20 23.69
N GLN A 427 -58.94 53.20 23.82
CA GLN A 427 -58.82 52.33 24.99
C GLN A 427 -57.87 52.97 26.01
N LEU A 428 -58.29 54.10 26.57
CA LEU A 428 -57.41 55.04 27.27
C LEU A 428 -56.82 54.47 28.57
N ASP A 429 -57.58 53.65 29.32
CA ASP A 429 -57.07 53.04 30.55
C ASP A 429 -56.02 51.96 30.27
N THR A 430 -56.20 51.17 29.22
CA THR A 430 -55.21 50.19 28.76
C THR A 430 -53.96 50.89 28.24
N ALA A 431 -54.11 52.05 27.59
CA ALA A 431 -52.98 52.87 27.16
C ALA A 431 -52.15 53.35 28.35
N ILE A 432 -52.79 53.86 29.41
CA ILE A 432 -52.11 54.29 30.66
C ILE A 432 -51.27 53.15 31.23
N LEU A 433 -51.86 51.96 31.43
CA LEU A 433 -51.14 50.80 31.99
C LEU A 433 -49.90 50.43 31.17
N ASN A 434 -49.99 50.49 29.85
CA ASN A 434 -48.86 50.17 28.96
C ASN A 434 -47.79 51.26 28.98
N PHE A 435 -48.17 52.54 29.07
CA PHE A 435 -47.19 53.63 29.22
C PHE A 435 -46.53 53.61 30.60
N GLU A 436 -47.26 53.30 31.68
CA GLU A 436 -46.69 53.07 33.00
C GLU A 436 -45.71 51.90 32.98
N LYS A 437 -46.07 50.81 32.28
CA LYS A 437 -45.16 49.67 32.09
C LYS A 437 -43.91 50.06 31.31
N CYS A 438 -44.06 50.83 30.23
CA CYS A 438 -42.94 51.42 29.49
C CYS A 438 -42.02 52.23 30.41
N LEU A 439 -42.57 53.10 31.25
CA LEU A 439 -41.78 53.92 32.18
C LEU A 439 -41.15 53.12 33.31
N SER A 440 -41.78 52.02 33.74
CA SER A 440 -41.16 51.11 34.72
C SER A 440 -39.88 50.44 34.18
N LEU A 441 -39.78 50.29 32.86
CA LEU A 441 -38.60 49.74 32.17
C LEU A 441 -37.61 50.83 31.77
N ASN A 442 -38.12 51.96 31.27
CA ASN A 442 -37.33 53.12 30.87
C ASN A 442 -37.96 54.42 31.42
N PRO A 443 -37.55 54.86 32.63
CA PRO A 443 -38.02 56.11 33.24
C PRO A 443 -37.63 57.37 32.45
N GLY A 444 -36.74 57.25 31.45
CA GLY A 444 -36.32 58.34 30.57
C GLY A 444 -37.15 58.47 29.29
N ASN A 445 -38.19 57.65 29.09
CA ASN A 445 -38.99 57.71 27.88
C ASN A 445 -39.89 58.96 27.87
N VAL A 446 -39.44 60.00 27.15
CA VAL A 446 -40.11 61.30 27.10
C VAL A 446 -41.51 61.21 26.51
N LEU A 447 -41.71 60.38 25.48
CA LEU A 447 -43.01 60.22 24.81
C LEU A 447 -44.02 59.54 25.71
N ALA A 448 -43.62 58.54 26.50
CA ALA A 448 -44.50 57.89 27.47
C ALA A 448 -44.93 58.87 28.57
N HIS A 449 -44.02 59.71 29.09
CA HIS A 449 -44.36 60.78 30.03
C HIS A 449 -45.31 61.82 29.43
N LEU A 450 -45.12 62.23 28.17
CA LEU A 450 -46.03 63.14 27.49
C LEU A 450 -47.43 62.55 27.32
N ASN A 451 -47.52 61.31 26.84
CA ASN A 451 -48.81 60.64 26.64
C ASN A 451 -49.54 60.42 27.96
N LEU A 452 -48.85 60.00 29.03
CA LEU A 452 -49.46 59.92 30.36
C LEU A 452 -49.90 61.28 30.88
N GLY A 453 -49.06 62.31 30.74
CA GLY A 453 -49.41 63.68 31.14
C GLY A 453 -50.71 64.16 30.48
N LEU A 454 -50.86 63.92 29.18
CA LEU A 454 -52.07 64.23 28.43
C LEU A 454 -53.26 63.35 28.85
N LEU A 455 -53.06 62.05 29.03
CA LEU A 455 -54.14 61.13 29.42
C LEU A 455 -54.66 61.43 30.83
N TYR A 456 -53.79 61.76 31.79
CA TYR A 456 -54.23 62.16 33.12
C TYR A 456 -54.97 63.50 33.10
N ASP A 457 -54.56 64.44 32.24
CA ASP A 457 -55.23 65.73 32.09
C ASP A 457 -56.62 65.57 31.48
N TYR A 458 -56.71 64.96 30.29
CA TYR A 458 -57.94 64.96 29.48
C TYR A 458 -58.89 63.79 29.78
N HIS A 459 -58.38 62.62 30.20
CA HIS A 459 -59.21 61.44 30.46
C HIS A 459 -59.49 61.23 31.95
N ARG A 460 -58.47 61.35 32.81
CA ARG A 460 -58.65 61.16 34.27
C ARG A 460 -59.00 62.45 35.03
N ASN A 461 -58.79 63.61 34.42
CA ASN A 461 -58.90 64.92 35.07
C ASN A 461 -58.08 65.01 36.38
N ASP A 462 -56.96 64.27 36.43
CA ASP A 462 -56.01 64.24 37.54
C ASP A 462 -54.84 65.18 37.22
N PHE A 463 -55.05 66.46 37.54
CA PHE A 463 -54.06 67.50 37.32
C PHE A 463 -52.74 67.24 38.05
N LYS A 464 -52.75 66.52 39.18
CA LYS A 464 -51.52 66.26 39.93
C LYS A 464 -50.61 65.31 39.17
N GLN A 465 -51.14 64.17 38.74
CA GLN A 465 -50.39 63.18 37.95
C GLN A 465 -50.00 63.72 36.57
N ALA A 466 -50.91 64.48 35.95
CA ALA A 466 -50.64 65.13 34.67
C ALA A 466 -49.47 66.13 34.76
N GLU A 467 -49.45 67.00 35.77
CA GLU A 467 -48.33 67.92 36.00
C GLU A 467 -47.02 67.16 36.23
N GLU A 468 -47.03 66.11 37.06
CA GLU A 468 -45.84 65.33 37.39
C GLU A 468 -45.17 64.76 36.13
N HIS A 469 -45.95 64.08 35.28
CA HIS A 469 -45.43 63.50 34.05
C HIS A 469 -45.01 64.56 33.02
N LEU A 470 -45.76 65.66 32.87
CA LEU A 470 -45.35 66.76 31.97
C LEU A 470 -44.05 67.43 32.45
N ARG A 471 -43.87 67.63 33.76
CA ARG A 471 -42.61 68.15 34.31
C ARG A 471 -41.46 67.22 34.00
N LYS A 472 -41.66 65.91 34.14
CA LYS A 472 -40.64 64.92 33.82
C LYS A 472 -40.30 64.90 32.34
N ALA A 473 -41.28 64.95 31.44
CA ALA A 473 -41.07 65.06 30.00
C ALA A 473 -40.26 66.32 29.63
N ARG A 474 -40.56 67.45 30.26
CA ARG A 474 -39.81 68.71 30.07
C ARG A 474 -38.37 68.61 30.57
N GLU A 475 -38.16 68.03 31.76
CA GLU A 475 -36.80 67.81 32.33
C GLU A 475 -35.94 66.91 31.44
N LEU A 476 -36.56 65.95 30.75
CA LEU A 476 -35.90 65.06 29.80
C LEU A 476 -35.69 65.70 28.41
N GLY A 477 -36.02 66.99 28.23
CA GLY A 477 -35.74 67.75 27.00
C GLY A 477 -36.90 67.86 26.01
N GLY A 478 -38.08 67.31 26.32
CA GLY A 478 -39.24 67.33 25.42
C GLY A 478 -39.09 66.45 24.18
N ALA A 479 -40.05 66.49 23.27
CA ALA A 479 -40.06 65.66 22.06
C ALA A 479 -40.75 66.36 20.89
N ASP A 480 -40.14 66.35 19.70
CA ASP A 480 -40.67 66.92 18.44
C ASP A 480 -41.48 68.22 18.64
N ARG A 481 -42.81 68.14 18.49
CA ARG A 481 -43.73 69.29 18.62
C ARG A 481 -43.95 69.78 20.05
N TYR A 482 -43.48 69.05 21.06
CA TYR A 482 -43.57 69.31 22.49
C TYR A 482 -42.19 69.71 23.02
N THR A 483 -41.73 70.91 22.66
CA THR A 483 -40.50 71.48 23.22
C THR A 483 -40.65 71.75 24.73
N PRO A 484 -39.56 71.87 25.50
CA PRO A 484 -39.64 72.19 26.92
C PRO A 484 -40.49 73.44 27.22
N GLU A 485 -40.42 74.46 26.36
CA GLU A 485 -41.19 75.70 26.48
C GLU A 485 -42.69 75.45 26.27
N ARG A 486 -43.04 74.63 25.27
CA ARG A 486 -44.43 74.26 25.02
C ARG A 486 -45.00 73.44 26.17
N ILE A 487 -44.25 72.46 26.66
CA ILE A 487 -44.65 71.65 27.81
C ILE A 487 -44.80 72.53 29.05
N GLN A 488 -43.92 73.53 29.23
CA GLN A 488 -44.05 74.50 30.31
C GLN A 488 -45.34 75.31 30.21
N SER A 489 -45.73 75.74 29.01
CA SER A 489 -47.03 76.40 28.80
C SER A 489 -48.20 75.48 29.16
N MET A 490 -48.12 74.19 28.81
CA MET A 490 -49.16 73.21 29.15
C MET A 490 -49.27 73.00 30.67
N ILE A 491 -48.14 72.91 31.37
CA ILE A 491 -48.10 72.83 32.84
C ILE A 491 -48.74 74.07 33.47
N GLN A 492 -48.48 75.26 32.92
CA GLN A 492 -49.06 76.50 33.43
C GLN A 492 -50.59 76.52 33.24
N ASP A 493 -51.08 76.18 32.04
CA ASP A 493 -52.52 76.07 31.76
C ASP A 493 -53.20 75.06 32.72
N LEU A 494 -52.58 73.91 32.92
CA LEU A 494 -53.07 72.88 33.83
C LEU A 494 -53.16 73.38 35.27
N ARG A 495 -52.14 74.09 35.76
CA ARG A 495 -52.16 74.71 37.10
C ARG A 495 -53.24 75.76 37.25
N ASP A 496 -53.45 76.56 36.22
CA ASP A 496 -54.50 77.58 36.21
C ASP A 496 -55.89 76.92 36.24
N ARG A 497 -56.12 75.86 35.44
CA ARG A 497 -57.34 75.04 35.49
C ARG A 497 -57.54 74.36 36.85
N ALA A 498 -56.49 73.80 37.44
CA ALA A 498 -56.54 73.18 38.77
C ALA A 498 -56.87 74.19 39.88
N ARG A 499 -56.29 75.40 39.81
CA ARG A 499 -56.58 76.51 40.73
C ARG A 499 -58.02 76.99 40.59
N VAL A 500 -58.50 77.14 39.37
CA VAL A 500 -59.91 77.49 39.09
C VAL A 500 -60.85 76.45 39.72
N GLY A 501 -60.59 75.16 39.48
CA GLY A 501 -61.42 74.07 40.02
C GLY A 501 -61.42 73.98 41.55
N SER A 502 -60.34 74.37 42.23
CA SER A 502 -60.28 74.35 43.70
C SER A 502 -61.02 75.52 44.36
N VAL A 503 -61.00 76.71 43.75
CA VAL A 503 -61.77 77.88 44.24
C VAL A 503 -63.28 77.60 44.18
N LEU A 504 -63.75 76.93 43.13
CA LEU A 504 -65.16 76.55 42.97
C LEU A 504 -65.65 75.47 43.95
N LYS A 505 -64.74 74.85 44.72
CA LYS A 505 -65.05 73.76 45.66
C LYS A 505 -64.72 74.09 47.11
N THR A 506 -64.18 75.28 47.37
CA THR A 506 -63.74 75.68 48.72
C THR A 506 -64.69 76.74 49.28
N PRO A 507 -65.44 76.44 50.36
CA PRO A 507 -66.19 77.46 51.06
C PRO A 507 -65.25 78.37 51.86
N PHE A 508 -65.41 79.67 51.73
CA PHE A 508 -64.62 80.70 52.38
C PHE A 508 -65.33 81.23 53.61
N HIS A 509 -64.64 81.28 54.75
CA HIS A 509 -65.19 81.89 55.95
C HIS A 509 -65.18 83.40 55.78
N VAL A 510 -66.37 84.01 55.84
CA VAL A 510 -66.54 85.46 55.66
C VAL A 510 -67.44 86.05 56.74
N ILE A 511 -67.25 87.34 56.98
CA ILE A 511 -68.16 88.19 57.73
C ILE A 511 -68.94 89.01 56.70
N HIS A 512 -70.23 88.76 56.59
CA HIS A 512 -71.13 89.53 55.74
C HIS A 512 -71.64 90.76 56.52
N LYS A 513 -71.40 91.96 55.98
CA LYS A 513 -71.70 93.24 56.65
C LYS A 513 -73.05 93.79 56.22
N HIS A 514 -73.91 94.07 57.18
CA HIS A 514 -75.16 94.83 57.02
C HIS A 514 -74.97 96.28 57.47
N THR A 515 -75.99 97.12 57.26
CA THR A 515 -75.96 98.55 57.64
C THR A 515 -75.75 98.77 59.14
N PHE A 516 -76.27 97.87 59.99
CA PHE A 516 -76.25 98.01 61.46
C PHE A 516 -75.77 96.75 62.20
N SER A 517 -75.39 95.68 61.49
CA SER A 517 -74.96 94.40 62.08
C SER A 517 -74.05 93.63 61.11
N SER A 518 -73.55 92.46 61.52
CA SER A 518 -72.77 91.57 60.66
C SER A 518 -73.06 90.11 60.99
N CYS A 519 -73.15 89.25 59.98
CA CYS A 519 -73.31 87.81 60.17
C CYS A 519 -72.07 87.03 59.69
N ARG A 520 -71.74 85.94 60.40
CA ARG A 520 -70.65 85.04 60.00
C ARG A 520 -71.21 83.89 59.18
N GLY A 521 -70.53 83.53 58.11
CA GLY A 521 -70.96 82.43 57.26
C GLY A 521 -69.90 81.96 56.29
N MET A 522 -70.31 81.04 55.44
CA MET A 522 -69.50 80.41 54.41
C MET A 522 -69.94 80.93 53.05
N LEU A 523 -69.00 81.52 52.31
CA LEU A 523 -69.20 81.94 50.92
C LEU A 523 -68.58 80.89 50.00
N LEU A 524 -69.38 80.27 49.15
CA LEU A 524 -68.95 79.31 48.15
C LEU A 524 -69.20 79.89 46.76
N PHE A 525 -68.20 79.80 45.87
CA PHE A 525 -68.39 80.05 44.45
C PHE A 525 -68.70 78.73 43.77
N THR A 526 -69.80 78.63 43.04
CA THR A 526 -70.15 77.47 42.22
C THR A 526 -69.83 77.76 40.76
N GLU A 527 -70.03 76.79 39.87
CA GLU A 527 -69.87 77.02 38.43
C GLU A 527 -70.86 78.08 37.88
N GLU A 528 -72.00 78.27 38.54
CA GLU A 528 -73.13 79.07 38.05
C GLU A 528 -73.42 80.32 38.89
N GLY A 529 -72.91 80.42 40.11
CA GLY A 529 -73.22 81.53 41.01
C GLY A 529 -72.39 81.57 42.29
N LEU A 530 -72.84 82.41 43.24
CA LEU A 530 -72.29 82.50 44.58
C LEU A 530 -73.35 82.12 45.62
N GLU A 531 -72.93 81.34 46.60
CA GLU A 531 -73.77 80.87 47.69
C GLU A 531 -73.20 81.34 49.02
N PHE A 532 -74.00 82.06 49.81
CA PHE A 532 -73.65 82.42 51.18
C PHE A 532 -74.54 81.64 52.16
N ARG A 533 -73.91 80.87 53.05
CA ARG A 533 -74.58 80.07 54.08
C ARG A 533 -74.21 80.54 55.47
N THR A 534 -75.20 80.79 56.32
CA THR A 534 -75.04 81.16 57.73
C THR A 534 -76.10 80.49 58.59
N THR A 535 -75.82 80.32 59.88
CA THR A 535 -76.76 79.79 60.88
C THR A 535 -77.77 80.84 61.36
N GLU A 536 -77.57 82.11 60.98
CA GLU A 536 -78.53 83.18 61.26
C GLU A 536 -79.76 83.05 60.34
N THR A 537 -80.94 83.20 60.94
CA THR A 537 -82.23 83.02 60.27
C THR A 537 -82.39 84.03 59.13
N ASP A 538 -82.79 83.55 57.96
CA ASP A 538 -83.06 84.34 56.73
C ASP A 538 -81.87 85.12 56.13
N HIS A 539 -80.63 84.82 56.55
CA HIS A 539 -79.42 85.49 56.05
C HIS A 539 -78.65 84.69 54.99
N SER A 540 -79.00 83.42 54.75
CA SER A 540 -78.41 82.59 53.68
C SER A 540 -79.05 82.89 52.32
N PHE A 541 -78.27 82.88 51.25
CA PHE A 541 -78.77 83.14 49.90
C PHE A 541 -77.89 82.56 48.81
N TYR A 542 -78.45 82.48 47.60
CA TYR A 542 -77.76 82.14 46.36
C TYR A 542 -78.04 83.23 45.32
N GLU A 543 -77.01 83.66 44.59
CA GLU A 543 -77.14 84.58 43.48
C GLU A 543 -76.36 84.02 42.27
N GLU A 544 -77.06 83.77 41.16
CA GLU A 544 -76.42 83.35 39.91
C GLU A 544 -75.53 84.46 39.35
N PHE A 545 -74.42 84.09 38.71
CA PHE A 545 -73.54 85.07 38.07
C PHE A 545 -74.27 85.91 37.02
N SER A 546 -75.29 85.34 36.34
CA SER A 546 -76.15 86.03 35.38
C SER A 546 -76.85 87.28 35.97
N GLN A 547 -77.17 87.24 37.28
CA GLN A 547 -77.87 88.29 38.02
C GLN A 547 -76.92 89.33 38.59
N LEU A 548 -75.62 89.14 38.47
CA LEU A 548 -74.63 90.05 39.01
C LEU A 548 -74.34 91.17 38.01
N ARG A 549 -74.14 92.36 38.55
CA ARG A 549 -73.69 93.54 37.82
C ARG A 549 -72.16 93.63 37.82
N GLY A 550 -71.53 93.24 38.93
CA GLY A 550 -70.09 93.23 39.07
C GLY A 550 -69.64 92.92 40.47
N PHE A 551 -68.35 92.64 40.58
CA PHE A 551 -67.63 92.45 41.83
C PHE A 551 -66.54 93.49 41.97
N MET A 552 -66.21 93.84 43.21
CA MET A 552 -65.08 94.71 43.54
C MET A 552 -64.37 94.13 44.74
N PHE A 553 -63.05 94.02 44.66
CA PHE A 553 -62.22 93.60 45.77
C PHE A 553 -61.41 94.79 46.29
N ASP A 554 -61.49 95.06 47.58
CA ASP A 554 -60.63 96.01 48.26
C ASP A 554 -59.94 95.33 49.45
N LYS A 555 -58.62 95.18 49.37
CA LYS A 555 -57.78 94.43 50.33
C LYS A 555 -58.36 93.04 50.66
N ASN A 556 -59.08 92.95 51.78
CA ASN A 556 -59.64 91.74 52.35
C ASN A 556 -61.18 91.71 52.29
N GLU A 557 -61.78 92.59 51.49
CA GLU A 557 -63.22 92.70 51.31
C GLU A 557 -63.61 92.41 49.87
N LEU A 558 -64.76 91.74 49.71
CA LEU A 558 -65.44 91.50 48.46
C LEU A 558 -66.80 92.19 48.51
N VAL A 559 -67.02 93.08 47.55
CA VAL A 559 -68.31 93.73 47.32
C VAL A 559 -68.93 93.13 46.07
N VAL A 560 -70.11 92.53 46.23
CA VAL A 560 -70.93 92.01 45.14
C VAL A 560 -72.08 92.97 44.89
N ARG A 561 -72.31 93.36 43.64
CA ARG A 561 -73.51 94.11 43.24
C ARG A 561 -74.34 93.29 42.28
N THR A 562 -75.63 93.18 42.54
CA THR A 562 -76.59 92.55 41.63
C THR A 562 -77.17 93.56 40.64
N ARG A 563 -77.74 93.07 39.54
CA ARG A 563 -78.52 93.89 38.58
C ARG A 563 -79.80 94.45 39.21
N SER A 564 -80.31 93.80 40.26
CA SER A 564 -81.41 94.28 41.10
C SER A 564 -81.00 95.34 42.14
N ASN A 565 -79.80 95.93 42.01
CA ASN A 565 -79.23 96.94 42.91
C ASN A 565 -79.02 96.48 44.37
N LYS A 566 -79.01 95.17 44.65
CA LYS A 566 -78.56 94.66 45.95
C LYS A 566 -77.04 94.77 46.04
N LYS A 567 -76.54 95.07 47.24
CA LYS A 567 -75.11 95.14 47.54
C LYS A 567 -74.79 94.20 48.69
N TYR A 568 -73.90 93.24 48.45
CA TYR A 568 -73.39 92.34 49.47
C TYR A 568 -71.93 92.66 49.76
N ASN A 569 -71.59 92.88 51.03
CA ASN A 569 -70.22 93.14 51.46
C ASN A 569 -69.74 91.98 52.30
N PHE A 570 -68.65 91.34 51.89
CA PHE A 570 -68.02 90.25 52.61
C PHE A 570 -66.62 90.67 53.00
N GLN A 571 -66.25 90.44 54.26
CA GLN A 571 -64.87 90.53 54.72
C GLN A 571 -64.37 89.12 54.95
N PHE A 572 -63.30 88.69 54.27
CA PHE A 572 -62.78 87.35 54.48
C PHE A 572 -62.11 87.24 55.85
N SER A 573 -62.38 86.14 56.54
CA SER A 573 -61.75 85.87 57.84
C SER A 573 -60.24 85.63 57.68
N ASN A 574 -59.81 85.15 56.52
CA ASN A 574 -58.40 85.01 56.15
C ASN A 574 -58.05 85.92 54.95
N PRO A 575 -57.12 86.89 55.11
CA PRO A 575 -56.62 87.74 54.02
C PRO A 575 -56.12 87.01 52.76
N ASP A 576 -55.61 85.80 52.93
CA ASP A 576 -55.11 84.99 51.82
C ASP A 576 -56.25 84.47 50.92
N ASP A 577 -57.47 84.33 51.46
CA ASP A 577 -58.64 83.87 50.70
C ASP A 577 -59.11 84.93 49.70
N ALA A 578 -59.14 86.19 50.12
CA ALA A 578 -59.42 87.32 49.24
C ALA A 578 -58.40 87.41 48.08
N THR A 579 -57.14 87.06 48.35
CA THR A 579 -56.07 87.02 47.35
C THR A 579 -56.25 85.85 46.38
N ARG A 580 -56.64 84.66 46.89
CA ARG A 580 -56.93 83.48 46.07
C ARG A 580 -58.06 83.71 45.06
N ILE A 581 -59.14 84.37 45.48
CA ILE A 581 -60.30 84.63 44.60
C ILE A 581 -59.99 85.75 43.59
N ARG A 582 -59.23 86.78 43.98
CA ARG A 582 -58.73 87.80 43.04
C ARG A 582 -57.84 87.20 41.95
N ALA A 583 -56.96 86.28 42.33
CA ALA A 583 -56.12 85.55 41.38
C ALA A 583 -56.98 84.70 40.42
N TRP A 584 -58.03 84.04 40.93
CA TRP A 584 -58.99 83.31 40.10
C TRP A 584 -59.73 84.19 39.09
N ASN A 585 -60.20 85.37 39.50
CA ASN A 585 -60.91 86.30 38.60
C ASN A 585 -60.00 86.89 37.50
N SER A 586 -58.69 86.98 37.74
CA SER A 586 -57.72 87.54 36.78
C SER A 586 -57.14 86.52 35.79
N SER A 587 -57.14 85.23 36.13
CA SER A 587 -56.68 84.15 35.25
C SER A 587 -57.77 83.74 34.25
N ALA A 588 -57.72 84.26 33.01
CA ALA A 588 -58.34 83.84 31.72
C ALA A 588 -59.79 83.27 31.62
N ARG A 589 -60.43 82.80 32.69
CA ARG A 589 -61.87 82.55 32.83
C ARG A 589 -62.41 83.55 33.86
N ARG A 590 -62.76 84.74 33.39
CA ARG A 590 -63.47 85.73 34.22
C ARG A 590 -64.75 85.09 34.73
N ILE A 591 -65.12 85.36 35.98
CA ILE A 591 -66.53 85.24 36.39
C ILE A 591 -67.33 86.01 35.31
N PRO A 592 -68.42 85.47 34.73
CA PRO A 592 -69.07 86.04 33.54
C PRO A 592 -69.85 87.33 33.84
N VAL A 593 -69.19 88.28 34.49
CA VAL A 593 -69.71 89.51 35.08
C VAL A 593 -68.63 90.58 34.91
N ALA A 594 -69.02 91.79 34.53
CA ALA A 594 -68.07 92.90 34.34
C ALA A 594 -67.36 93.25 35.67
N ASN A 595 -66.04 93.46 35.64
CA ASN A 595 -65.37 94.16 36.72
C ASN A 595 -65.88 95.60 36.75
N ILE A 596 -66.15 96.12 37.94
CA ILE A 596 -66.42 97.53 38.12
C ILE A 596 -65.03 98.18 38.23
N ASP A 597 -64.63 98.94 37.22
CA ASP A 597 -63.39 99.74 37.24
C ASP A 597 -63.38 100.73 38.42
#